data_AF-A0A2T2VFN2-F1
#
_entry.id   AF-A0A2T2VFN2-F1
#
_cell.length_a   1.000
_cell.length_b   1.000
_cell.length_c   1.000
_cell.angle_alpha   90.00
_cell.angle_beta   90.00
_cell.angle_gamma   90.00
#
_symmetry.space_group_name_H-M   'P 1'
#
loop_
_entity.id
_entity.type
_entity.pdbx_description
1 polymer ?
#
loop_
_entity_poly.entity_id
_entity_poly.type
_entity_poly.pdbx_seq_one_letter_code
_entity_poly.pdbx_strand_id
1 'polypeptide(L)'
;SVIQNFKNNNNHPLRVALRDNDTWRNWTPQAPIRLYFCTNDDQVKYTNSILAYDSLKAKGATIDTANKGNKGHGQCINPSVQDAFLWFLSKKKKYFSVNVQTSPDTGQGSGKAVIVPSNTNKNLDYSWSNGITSSDSIADNLNPGSYTVTVTDPTTSCTRVKDFTIGQSTGLMARSSSDPVLRAYPNPTNNTFTIEINEEGAVDNGDIRLFNTTGKVVKTIQPKNLNYRFTIQSNELSSGVYILEYQTSNGVEHLKLVKN
;
A
#
# COMPACT_ATOMS: atom_id res chain seq x y z
N SER A 1 -32.46 34.36 49.75
CA SER A 1 -33.07 33.46 48.73
C SER A 1 -32.17 32.25 48.54
N VAL A 2 -32.71 31.16 47.98
CA VAL A 2 -31.93 29.97 47.58
C VAL A 2 -30.75 30.37 46.66
N ILE A 3 -30.99 31.30 45.73
CA ILE A 3 -29.96 31.84 44.83
C ILE A 3 -28.81 32.50 45.60
N GLN A 4 -29.10 33.33 46.59
CA GLN A 4 -28.06 34.01 47.37
C GLN A 4 -27.24 33.03 48.23
N ASN A 5 -27.91 32.01 48.79
CA ASN A 5 -27.22 30.95 49.53
C ASN A 5 -26.30 30.16 48.60
N PHE A 6 -26.77 29.75 47.42
CA PHE A 6 -25.95 29.08 46.40
C PHE A 6 -24.76 29.93 45.93
N LYS A 7 -24.93 31.24 45.76
CA LYS A 7 -23.86 32.14 45.32
C LYS A 7 -22.76 32.33 46.38
N ASN A 8 -23.15 32.44 47.65
CA ASN A 8 -22.24 32.85 48.72
C ASN A 8 -21.71 31.70 49.57
N ASN A 9 -22.30 30.51 49.50
CA ASN A 9 -21.84 29.33 50.23
C ASN A 9 -21.05 28.38 49.31
N ASN A 10 -19.72 28.39 49.42
CA ASN A 10 -18.86 27.48 48.66
C ASN A 10 -19.08 25.99 48.98
N ASN A 11 -19.67 25.68 50.13
CA ASN A 11 -20.00 24.32 50.57
C ASN A 11 -21.47 23.99 50.37
N HIS A 12 -22.20 24.78 49.57
CA HIS A 12 -23.57 24.45 49.19
C HIS A 12 -23.61 23.05 48.55
N PRO A 13 -24.54 22.14 48.91
CA PRO A 13 -24.58 20.77 48.40
C PRO A 13 -24.51 20.67 46.86
N LEU A 14 -25.29 21.48 46.14
CA LEU A 14 -25.19 21.56 44.67
C LEU A 14 -23.79 21.97 44.16
N ARG A 15 -23.08 22.89 44.83
CA ARG A 15 -21.72 23.28 44.41
C ARG A 15 -20.71 22.16 44.63
N VAL A 16 -20.88 21.40 45.71
CA VAL A 16 -20.07 20.21 45.98
C VAL A 16 -20.33 19.17 44.89
N ALA A 17 -21.60 18.85 44.63
CA ALA A 17 -21.97 17.90 43.58
C ALA A 17 -21.47 18.32 42.18
N LEU A 18 -21.59 19.60 41.81
CA LEU A 18 -21.06 20.11 40.53
C LEU A 18 -19.54 19.99 40.46
N ARG A 19 -18.84 20.24 41.57
CA ARG A 19 -17.38 20.11 41.65
C ARG A 19 -16.93 18.66 41.55
N ASP A 20 -17.67 17.75 42.18
CA ASP A 20 -17.40 16.31 42.13
C ASP A 20 -17.67 15.75 40.72
N ASN A 21 -18.57 16.40 39.97
CA ASN A 21 -18.83 16.09 38.57
C ASN A 21 -17.77 16.65 37.59
N ASP A 22 -16.87 17.54 38.04
CA ASP A 22 -15.77 18.05 37.21
C ASP A 22 -14.68 16.98 37.05
N THR A 23 -14.75 16.21 35.96
CA THR A 23 -13.83 15.10 35.67
C THR A 23 -12.36 15.51 35.50
N TRP A 24 -12.08 16.78 35.25
CA TRP A 24 -10.73 17.31 35.02
C TRP A 24 -9.99 17.71 36.31
N ARG A 25 -10.63 17.70 37.49
CA ARG A 25 -10.03 18.15 38.76
C ARG A 25 -9.03 17.16 39.37
N ASN A 26 -9.34 15.87 39.32
CA ASN A 26 -8.54 14.83 39.99
C ASN A 26 -7.95 13.82 38.99
N TRP A 27 -8.00 14.13 37.71
CA TRP A 27 -7.50 13.26 36.65
C TRP A 27 -6.60 14.04 35.69
N THR A 28 -5.63 13.35 35.10
CA THR A 28 -4.76 13.86 34.04
C THR A 28 -4.60 12.77 32.99
N PRO A 29 -4.89 13.06 31.71
CA PRO A 29 -4.83 12.06 30.67
C PRO A 29 -3.40 11.60 30.38
N GLN A 30 -3.25 10.30 30.15
CA GLN A 30 -1.98 9.67 29.78
C GLN A 30 -1.77 9.60 28.25
N ALA A 31 -2.81 9.95 27.47
CA ALA A 31 -2.78 10.01 26.02
C ALA A 31 -3.19 11.41 25.55
N PRO A 32 -2.84 11.81 24.32
CA PRO A 32 -3.31 13.07 23.75
C PRO A 32 -4.83 13.18 23.78
N ILE A 33 -5.36 14.36 24.09
CA ILE A 33 -6.80 14.69 24.05
C ILE A 33 -7.04 15.90 23.16
N ARG A 34 -8.20 15.94 22.49
CA ARG A 34 -8.70 17.15 21.83
C ARG A 34 -10.16 17.40 22.19
N LEU A 35 -10.46 18.62 22.65
CA LEU A 35 -11.82 19.05 22.99
C LEU A 35 -12.45 19.82 21.82
N TYR A 36 -13.63 19.37 21.40
CA TYR A 36 -14.38 19.97 20.28
C TYR A 36 -15.56 20.78 20.81
N PHE A 37 -15.78 21.97 20.27
CA PHE A 37 -16.90 22.83 20.68
C PHE A 37 -17.32 23.80 19.56
N CYS A 38 -18.51 24.40 19.73
CA CYS A 38 -19.00 25.51 18.91
C CYS A 38 -19.39 26.69 19.81
N THR A 39 -19.17 27.91 19.32
CA THR A 39 -19.36 29.13 20.15
C THR A 39 -20.81 29.49 20.42
N ASN A 40 -21.74 29.00 19.59
CA ASN A 40 -23.18 29.23 19.73
C ASN A 40 -23.96 27.96 20.08
N ASP A 41 -23.29 26.99 20.71
CA ASP A 41 -23.97 25.81 21.25
C ASP A 41 -24.96 26.25 22.33
N ASP A 42 -26.23 26.00 22.04
CA ASP A 42 -27.39 26.43 22.80
C ASP A 42 -27.69 25.51 23.99
N GLN A 43 -27.08 24.32 24.04
CA GLN A 43 -27.29 23.33 25.11
C GLN A 43 -26.07 23.21 26.03
N VAL A 44 -24.86 23.22 25.46
CA VAL A 44 -23.61 23.04 26.21
C VAL A 44 -22.68 24.23 25.96
N LYS A 45 -22.40 25.01 27.00
CA LYS A 45 -21.54 26.20 26.86
C LYS A 45 -20.10 25.81 26.56
N TYR A 46 -19.55 26.38 25.49
CA TYR A 46 -18.17 26.12 25.06
C TYR A 46 -17.12 26.48 26.13
N THR A 47 -17.43 27.40 27.04
CA THR A 47 -16.57 27.77 28.17
C THR A 47 -16.21 26.57 29.04
N ASN A 48 -17.04 25.54 29.10
CA ASN A 48 -16.71 24.29 29.79
C ASN A 48 -15.48 23.60 29.15
N SER A 49 -15.37 23.64 27.82
CA SER A 49 -14.20 23.10 27.11
C SER A 49 -12.96 23.93 27.36
N ILE A 50 -13.09 25.26 27.44
CA ILE A 50 -11.96 26.16 27.75
C ILE A 50 -11.46 25.91 29.17
N LEU A 51 -12.36 25.85 30.16
CA LEU A 51 -12.01 25.57 31.54
C LEU A 51 -11.33 24.20 31.71
N ALA A 52 -11.85 23.17 31.04
CA ALA A 52 -11.23 21.85 31.04
C ALA A 52 -9.87 21.85 30.35
N TYR A 53 -9.72 22.56 29.23
CA TYR A 53 -8.44 22.73 28.53
C TYR A 53 -7.40 23.37 29.43
N ASP A 54 -7.67 24.54 30.01
CA ASP A 54 -6.73 25.27 30.85
C ASP A 54 -6.30 24.44 32.06
N SER A 55 -7.28 23.77 32.70
CA SER A 55 -7.04 22.95 33.88
C SER A 55 -6.19 21.71 33.59
N LEU A 56 -6.43 21.03 32.47
CA LEU A 56 -5.63 19.86 32.07
C LEU A 56 -4.26 20.29 31.56
N LYS A 57 -4.19 21.39 30.81
CA LYS A 57 -2.93 21.94 30.30
C LYS A 57 -1.99 22.35 31.44
N ALA A 58 -2.51 22.99 32.49
CA ALA A 58 -1.76 23.34 33.69
C ALA A 58 -1.16 22.13 34.42
N LYS A 59 -1.71 20.93 34.21
CA LYS A 59 -1.21 19.67 34.76
C LYS A 59 -0.25 18.92 33.83
N GLY A 60 0.18 19.55 32.74
CA GLY A 60 1.10 18.95 31.77
C GLY A 60 0.43 17.98 30.78
N ALA A 61 -0.91 17.95 30.70
CA ALA A 61 -1.59 17.12 29.72
C ALA A 61 -1.21 17.49 28.28
N THR A 62 -1.05 16.49 27.42
CA THR A 62 -1.01 16.70 25.97
C THR A 62 -2.45 16.92 25.48
N ILE A 63 -2.89 18.18 25.45
CA ILE A 63 -4.26 18.54 25.10
C ILE A 63 -4.30 19.70 24.10
N ASP A 64 -5.35 19.70 23.27
CA ASP A 64 -5.67 20.72 22.28
C ASP A 64 -7.18 21.00 22.22
N THR A 65 -7.60 22.07 21.55
CA THR A 65 -9.01 22.36 21.31
C THR A 65 -9.32 22.57 19.83
N ALA A 66 -10.59 22.41 19.47
CA ALA A 66 -11.06 22.56 18.10
C ALA A 66 -12.43 23.25 18.07
N ASN A 67 -12.40 24.57 17.86
CA ASN A 67 -13.62 25.37 17.65
C ASN A 67 -14.17 25.09 16.23
N LYS A 68 -15.40 24.56 16.12
CA LYS A 68 -16.09 24.29 14.84
C LYS A 68 -17.00 25.44 14.38
N GLY A 69 -16.86 26.61 15.01
CA GLY A 69 -17.46 27.88 14.60
C GLY A 69 -18.78 28.20 15.29
N ASN A 70 -19.50 29.14 14.71
CA ASN A 70 -20.74 29.69 15.26
C ASN A 70 -21.96 28.81 14.91
N LYS A 71 -22.10 27.67 15.60
CA LYS A 71 -23.14 26.67 15.33
C LYS A 71 -23.87 26.27 16.62
N GLY A 72 -25.15 25.92 16.51
CA GLY A 72 -25.93 25.32 17.60
C GLY A 72 -25.53 23.86 17.87
N HIS A 73 -26.08 23.26 18.92
CA HIS A 73 -25.69 21.94 19.42
C HIS A 73 -25.73 20.86 18.33
N GLY A 74 -26.87 20.71 17.66
CA GLY A 74 -27.06 19.70 16.61
C GLY A 74 -26.24 19.97 15.33
N GLN A 75 -25.89 21.22 15.04
CA GLN A 75 -25.06 21.57 13.89
C GLN A 75 -23.56 21.39 14.18
N CYS A 76 -23.17 21.34 15.45
CA CYS A 76 -21.79 21.22 15.88
C CYS A 76 -21.22 19.80 15.70
N ILE A 77 -22.08 18.77 15.76
CA ILE A 77 -21.65 17.38 15.81
C ILE A 77 -20.95 16.92 14.53
N ASN A 78 -21.52 17.18 13.35
CA ASN A 78 -20.99 16.70 12.08
C ASN A 78 -19.54 17.16 11.80
N PRO A 79 -19.22 18.47 11.85
CA PRO A 79 -17.84 18.91 11.66
C PRO A 79 -16.90 18.46 12.80
N SER A 80 -17.42 18.29 14.02
CA SER A 80 -16.62 17.79 15.15
C SER A 80 -16.22 16.33 14.98
N VAL A 81 -17.16 15.46 14.61
CA VAL A 81 -16.90 14.02 14.42
C VAL A 81 -15.98 13.76 13.24
N GLN A 82 -16.17 14.46 12.12
CA GLN A 82 -15.28 14.33 10.95
C GLN A 82 -13.84 14.73 11.29
N ASP A 83 -13.64 15.87 11.96
CA ASP A 83 -12.31 16.31 12.36
C ASP A 83 -11.73 15.44 13.51
N ALA A 84 -12.56 14.90 14.40
CA ALA A 84 -12.14 13.91 15.38
C ALA A 84 -11.58 12.64 14.71
N PHE A 85 -12.27 12.14 13.69
CA PHE A 85 -11.78 11.00 12.89
C PHE A 85 -10.43 11.30 12.25
N LEU A 86 -10.29 12.45 11.57
CA LEU A 86 -9.03 12.86 10.96
C LEU A 86 -7.91 13.07 11.99
N TRP A 87 -8.24 13.62 13.16
CA TRP A 87 -7.29 13.79 14.25
C TRP A 87 -6.81 12.44 14.79
N PHE A 88 -7.70 11.48 15.05
CA PHE A 88 -7.31 10.13 15.45
C PHE A 88 -6.44 9.45 14.38
N LEU A 89 -6.77 9.61 13.09
CA LEU A 89 -5.92 9.13 12.00
C LEU A 89 -4.53 9.77 12.04
N SER A 90 -4.42 11.06 12.38
CA SER A 90 -3.13 11.73 12.55
C SER A 90 -2.30 11.19 13.72
N LYS A 91 -2.96 10.62 14.75
CA LYS A 91 -2.31 9.97 15.90
C LYS A 91 -1.91 8.52 15.62
N LYS A 92 -2.36 7.94 14.51
CA LYS A 92 -1.95 6.59 14.11
C LYS A 92 -0.44 6.56 13.93
N LYS A 93 0.25 5.73 14.73
CA LYS A 93 1.69 5.51 14.58
C LYS A 93 1.95 4.97 13.18
N LYS A 94 2.65 5.74 12.35
CA LYS A 94 3.10 5.30 11.02
C LYS A 94 4.27 4.36 11.25
N TYR A 95 4.00 3.08 11.07
CA TYR A 95 5.05 2.08 11.03
C TYR A 95 5.49 1.89 9.59
N PHE A 96 6.76 1.54 9.41
CA PHE A 96 7.23 1.06 8.12
C PHE A 96 6.52 -0.24 7.76
N SER A 97 6.36 -0.46 6.47
CA SER A 97 5.96 -1.75 5.89
C SER A 97 7.16 -2.33 5.16
N VAL A 98 7.14 -3.64 4.94
CA VAL A 98 8.20 -4.35 4.22
C VAL A 98 7.55 -5.26 3.19
N ASN A 99 8.11 -5.29 2.00
CA ASN A 99 7.83 -6.29 0.97
C ASN A 99 9.10 -7.10 0.70
N VAL A 100 8.94 -8.33 0.22
CA VAL A 100 10.06 -9.21 -0.14
C VAL A 100 9.99 -9.49 -1.62
N GLN A 101 11.09 -9.23 -2.32
CA GLN A 101 11.29 -9.65 -3.70
C GLN A 101 12.27 -10.83 -3.69
N THR A 102 11.97 -11.87 -4.45
CA THR A 102 12.80 -13.08 -4.49
C THR A 102 13.22 -13.42 -5.92
N SER A 103 14.41 -13.97 -6.06
CA SER A 103 14.87 -14.67 -7.26
C SER A 103 15.08 -16.13 -6.89
N PRO A 104 14.62 -17.08 -7.73
CA PRO A 104 14.83 -18.50 -7.49
C PRO A 104 16.31 -18.88 -7.58
N ASP A 105 16.68 -19.99 -6.95
CA ASP A 105 17.98 -20.64 -7.08
C ASP A 105 18.09 -21.38 -8.42
N THR A 106 19.16 -21.15 -9.18
CA THR A 106 19.47 -21.85 -10.45
C THR A 106 20.08 -23.25 -10.27
N GLY A 107 20.04 -23.81 -9.06
CA GLY A 107 20.61 -25.11 -8.71
C GLY A 107 22.06 -25.03 -8.21
N GLN A 108 22.54 -23.82 -7.89
CA GLN A 108 23.89 -23.56 -7.38
C GLN A 108 23.85 -22.83 -6.03
N GLY A 109 22.68 -22.81 -5.37
CA GLY A 109 22.43 -21.97 -4.20
C GLY A 109 22.38 -20.49 -4.56
N SER A 110 22.02 -20.11 -5.79
CA SER A 110 22.04 -18.73 -6.29
C SER A 110 20.78 -17.93 -5.95
N GLY A 111 19.90 -18.43 -5.09
CA GLY A 111 18.67 -17.76 -4.72
C GLY A 111 18.95 -16.44 -3.99
N LYS A 112 18.03 -15.48 -4.14
CA LYS A 112 18.18 -14.14 -3.57
C LYS A 112 16.88 -13.61 -3.02
N ALA A 113 16.95 -12.91 -1.89
CA ALA A 113 15.86 -12.12 -1.34
C ALA A 113 16.31 -10.67 -1.16
N VAL A 114 15.45 -9.73 -1.56
CA VAL A 114 15.63 -8.29 -1.36
C VAL A 114 14.43 -7.75 -0.59
N ILE A 115 14.69 -7.12 0.55
CA ILE A 115 13.68 -6.47 1.36
C ILE A 115 13.53 -5.04 0.87
N VAL A 116 12.28 -4.65 0.63
CA VAL A 116 11.91 -3.30 0.20
C VAL A 116 11.07 -2.65 1.30
N PRO A 117 11.69 -1.87 2.20
CA PRO A 117 10.95 -1.06 3.16
C PRO A 117 10.13 0.04 2.47
N SER A 118 9.00 0.40 3.05
CA SER A 118 8.19 1.55 2.63
C SER A 118 7.71 2.34 3.84
N ASN A 119 7.35 3.60 3.62
CA ASN A 119 6.94 4.54 4.67
C ASN A 119 8.05 4.82 5.71
N THR A 120 9.32 4.66 5.32
CA THR A 120 10.49 5.00 6.14
C THR A 120 11.65 5.42 5.24
N ASN A 121 12.43 6.39 5.72
CA ASN A 121 13.73 6.77 5.15
C ASN A 121 14.87 6.47 6.14
N LYS A 122 14.58 5.73 7.22
CA LYS A 122 15.55 5.37 8.25
C LYS A 122 16.31 4.10 7.86
N ASN A 123 17.52 3.98 8.37
CA ASN A 123 18.26 2.72 8.35
C ASN A 123 17.57 1.72 9.30
N LEU A 124 17.43 0.48 8.82
CA LEU A 124 16.76 -0.61 9.52
C LEU A 124 17.75 -1.76 9.74
N ASP A 125 17.54 -2.53 10.79
CA ASP A 125 18.32 -3.73 11.08
C ASP A 125 17.61 -4.96 10.52
N TYR A 126 18.38 -5.90 9.95
CA TYR A 126 17.85 -7.12 9.34
C TYR A 126 18.44 -8.35 10.02
N SER A 127 17.57 -9.27 10.43
CA SER A 127 17.94 -10.58 10.94
C SER A 127 17.19 -11.65 10.18
N TRP A 128 17.93 -12.61 9.65
CA TRP A 128 17.41 -13.64 8.77
C TRP A 128 17.40 -15.01 9.47
N SER A 129 16.45 -15.86 9.09
CA SER A 129 16.36 -17.23 9.60
C SER A 129 17.50 -18.12 9.08
N ASN A 130 17.52 -19.38 9.52
CA ASN A 130 18.34 -20.45 8.95
C ASN A 130 19.85 -20.19 8.98
N GLY A 131 20.33 -19.37 9.91
CA GLY A 131 21.76 -19.10 10.09
C GLY A 131 22.37 -18.16 9.05
N ILE A 132 21.55 -17.47 8.25
CA ILE A 132 22.02 -16.45 7.30
C ILE A 132 22.65 -15.29 8.09
N THR A 133 23.92 -14.99 7.81
CA THR A 133 24.70 -13.98 8.54
C THR A 133 24.62 -12.57 7.94
N SER A 134 23.89 -12.39 6.82
CA SER A 134 23.68 -11.06 6.26
C SER A 134 22.98 -10.16 7.28
N SER A 135 23.43 -8.92 7.40
CA SER A 135 22.78 -7.87 8.19
C SER A 135 22.14 -6.78 7.32
N ASP A 136 22.12 -6.97 6.00
CA ASP A 136 21.55 -6.03 5.03
C ASP A 136 20.12 -6.47 4.65
N SER A 137 19.41 -5.57 3.97
CA SER A 137 18.19 -5.78 3.21
C SER A 137 18.29 -6.84 2.11
N ILE A 138 19.49 -7.35 1.83
CA ILE A 138 19.74 -8.37 0.81
C ILE A 138 20.31 -9.62 1.47
N ALA A 139 19.70 -10.76 1.18
CA ALA A 139 20.27 -12.08 1.43
C ALA A 139 20.43 -12.80 0.08
N ASP A 140 21.64 -13.26 -0.19
CA ASP A 140 21.99 -14.04 -1.38
C ASP A 140 22.51 -15.42 -0.99
N ASN A 141 22.94 -16.18 -1.98
CA ASN A 141 23.45 -17.54 -1.79
C ASN A 141 22.43 -18.47 -1.09
N LEU A 142 21.14 -18.27 -1.40
CA LEU A 142 20.04 -19.01 -0.78
C LEU A 142 19.69 -20.25 -1.59
N ASN A 143 19.59 -21.38 -0.89
CA ASN A 143 19.02 -22.61 -1.43
C ASN A 143 17.48 -22.54 -1.48
N PRO A 144 16.81 -23.45 -2.21
CA PRO A 144 15.35 -23.53 -2.19
C PRO A 144 14.85 -23.85 -0.77
N GLY A 145 13.80 -23.15 -0.34
CA GLY A 145 13.25 -23.33 1.00
C GLY A 145 12.44 -22.15 1.51
N SER A 146 11.92 -22.29 2.73
CA SER A 146 11.20 -21.24 3.45
C SER A 146 12.14 -20.46 4.35
N TYR A 147 11.98 -19.14 4.35
CA TYR A 147 12.81 -18.21 5.09
C TYR A 147 11.94 -17.16 5.77
N THR A 148 12.47 -16.62 6.85
CA THR A 148 11.87 -15.52 7.59
C THR A 148 12.90 -14.41 7.76
N VAL A 149 12.49 -13.17 7.56
CA VAL A 149 13.26 -11.98 7.93
C VAL A 149 12.55 -11.19 9.02
N THR A 150 13.33 -10.76 10.02
CA THR A 150 12.91 -9.79 11.03
C THR A 150 13.61 -8.48 10.75
N VAL A 151 12.82 -7.45 10.45
CA VAL A 151 13.28 -6.09 10.18
C VAL A 151 12.94 -5.21 11.38
N THR A 152 13.93 -4.47 11.90
CA THR A 152 13.78 -3.66 13.11
C THR A 152 14.12 -2.21 12.84
N ASP A 153 13.26 -1.27 13.27
CA ASP A 153 13.64 0.15 13.38
C ASP A 153 14.34 0.37 14.73
N PRO A 154 15.66 0.58 14.78
CA PRO A 154 16.41 0.71 16.04
C PRO A 154 15.97 1.92 16.87
N THR A 155 15.40 2.95 16.23
CA THR A 155 14.97 4.17 16.93
C THR A 155 13.64 4.02 17.67
N THR A 156 12.80 3.08 17.23
CA THR A 156 11.47 2.87 17.83
C THR A 156 11.29 1.47 18.41
N SER A 157 12.29 0.60 18.24
CA SER A 157 12.26 -0.83 18.55
C SER A 157 11.09 -1.57 17.88
N CYS A 158 10.51 -0.99 16.83
CA CYS A 158 9.41 -1.62 16.10
C CYS A 158 9.95 -2.70 15.17
N THR A 159 9.37 -3.90 15.24
CA THR A 159 9.77 -5.03 14.40
C THR A 159 8.71 -5.38 13.35
N ARG A 160 9.14 -5.92 12.22
CA ARG A 160 8.31 -6.52 11.17
C ARG A 160 8.90 -7.85 10.78
N VAL A 161 8.07 -8.88 10.80
CA VAL A 161 8.45 -10.23 10.40
C VAL A 161 7.80 -10.55 9.05
N LYS A 162 8.58 -11.11 8.13
CA LYS A 162 8.09 -11.57 6.82
C LYS A 162 8.60 -12.95 6.51
N ASP A 163 7.66 -13.82 6.15
CA ASP A 163 7.94 -15.13 5.60
C ASP A 163 7.93 -15.07 4.08
N PHE A 164 8.84 -15.81 3.46
CA PHE A 164 8.96 -15.94 2.01
C PHE A 164 9.57 -17.30 1.66
N THR A 165 9.53 -17.64 0.37
CA THR A 165 10.15 -18.87 -0.13
C THR A 165 11.12 -18.53 -1.26
N ILE A 166 12.23 -19.26 -1.31
CA ILE A 166 13.11 -19.31 -2.48
C ILE A 166 12.74 -20.58 -3.23
N GLY A 167 12.27 -20.43 -4.46
CA GLY A 167 12.03 -21.55 -5.37
C GLY A 167 13.32 -22.03 -6.01
N GLN A 168 13.27 -23.22 -6.60
CA GLN A 168 14.30 -23.68 -7.53
C GLN A 168 13.89 -23.35 -8.97
N SER A 169 14.79 -22.73 -9.72
CA SER A 169 14.71 -22.57 -11.16
C SER A 169 15.33 -23.81 -11.81
N THR A 170 14.50 -24.78 -12.15
CA THR A 170 14.89 -25.83 -13.08
C THR A 170 14.84 -25.22 -14.48
N GLY A 171 15.98 -25.13 -15.16
CA GLY A 171 16.05 -24.60 -16.52
C GLY A 171 15.01 -25.23 -17.46
N LEU A 172 14.37 -24.38 -18.26
CA LEU A 172 13.14 -24.58 -19.06
C LEU A 172 11.87 -24.83 -18.24
N MET A 173 11.28 -23.75 -17.72
CA MET A 173 9.86 -23.74 -17.42
C MET A 173 9.07 -23.88 -18.73
N ALA A 174 8.56 -25.09 -19.01
CA ALA A 174 7.36 -25.20 -19.83
C ALA A 174 6.23 -24.53 -19.04
N ARG A 175 5.86 -23.34 -19.47
CA ARG A 175 4.85 -22.52 -18.83
C ARG A 175 3.51 -23.27 -18.80
N SER A 176 3.12 -23.75 -17.63
CA SER A 176 1.80 -24.34 -17.37
C SER A 176 0.85 -23.22 -16.95
N SER A 177 0.64 -22.22 -17.81
CA SER A 177 -0.54 -21.37 -17.73
C SER A 177 -1.58 -21.92 -18.69
N SER A 178 -2.78 -22.21 -18.18
CA SER A 178 -3.91 -22.67 -18.99
C SER A 178 -4.34 -21.66 -20.07
N ASP A 179 -3.80 -20.44 -20.06
CA ASP A 179 -3.97 -19.45 -21.11
C ASP A 179 -2.61 -19.00 -21.70
N PRO A 180 -2.43 -19.07 -23.04
CA PRO A 180 -1.25 -18.51 -23.69
C PRO A 180 -1.26 -16.98 -23.59
N VAL A 181 -0.11 -16.39 -23.25
CA VAL A 181 0.07 -14.93 -23.24
C VAL A 181 -0.11 -14.33 -24.61
N LEU A 182 0.32 -15.03 -25.65
CA LEU A 182 0.28 -14.54 -27.01
C LEU A 182 -0.68 -15.38 -27.85
N ARG A 183 -1.70 -14.74 -28.41
CA ARG A 183 -2.67 -15.38 -29.32
C ARG A 183 -2.68 -14.64 -30.65
N ALA A 184 -2.92 -15.39 -31.73
CA ALA A 184 -3.22 -14.82 -33.04
C ALA A 184 -4.44 -15.51 -33.65
N TYR A 185 -5.42 -14.73 -34.08
CA TYR A 185 -6.64 -15.24 -34.68
C TYR A 185 -7.23 -14.29 -35.73
N PRO A 186 -7.80 -14.79 -36.84
CA PRO A 186 -7.81 -16.20 -37.23
C PRO A 186 -6.40 -16.69 -37.59
N ASN A 187 -6.12 -17.94 -37.26
CA ASN A 187 -4.90 -18.64 -37.65
C ASN A 187 -5.31 -20.07 -38.07
N PRO A 188 -5.30 -20.43 -39.37
CA PRO A 188 -4.74 -19.66 -40.48
C PRO A 188 -5.44 -18.34 -40.81
N THR A 189 -4.71 -17.40 -41.40
CA THR A 189 -5.21 -16.10 -41.87
C THR A 189 -5.16 -15.96 -43.39
N ASN A 190 -6.09 -15.19 -43.96
CA ASN A 190 -6.10 -14.82 -45.38
C ASN A 190 -5.68 -13.35 -45.56
N ASN A 191 -6.39 -12.41 -44.95
CA ASN A 191 -6.20 -10.97 -45.19
C ASN A 191 -5.75 -10.20 -43.94
N THR A 192 -6.23 -10.63 -42.78
CA THR A 192 -5.94 -10.00 -41.49
C THR A 192 -5.85 -11.03 -40.37
N PHE A 193 -5.07 -10.73 -39.35
CA PHE A 193 -5.07 -11.45 -38.09
C PHE A 193 -4.99 -10.48 -36.92
N THR A 194 -5.62 -10.84 -35.83
CA THR A 194 -5.56 -10.12 -34.56
C THR A 194 -4.55 -10.80 -33.65
N ILE A 195 -3.64 -10.02 -33.08
CA ILE A 195 -2.74 -10.42 -32.00
C ILE A 195 -3.37 -9.97 -30.69
N GLU A 196 -3.42 -10.84 -29.69
CA GLU A 196 -3.88 -10.55 -28.33
C GLU A 196 -2.81 -10.97 -27.32
N ILE A 197 -2.50 -10.08 -26.37
CA ILE A 197 -1.47 -10.25 -25.34
C ILE A 197 -2.13 -10.22 -23.96
N ASN A 198 -2.06 -11.31 -23.21
CA ASN A 198 -2.77 -11.49 -21.93
C ASN A 198 -1.83 -11.35 -20.70
N GLU A 199 -1.05 -10.26 -20.63
CA GLU A 199 -0.24 -9.91 -19.45
C GLU A 199 -0.27 -8.41 -19.14
N GLU A 200 -0.58 -8.08 -17.88
CA GLU A 200 -0.52 -6.71 -17.36
C GLU A 200 0.95 -6.30 -17.16
N GLY A 201 1.41 -5.25 -17.84
CA GLY A 201 2.80 -4.76 -17.77
C GLY A 201 3.76 -5.25 -18.87
N ALA A 202 3.31 -6.03 -19.85
CA ALA A 202 4.20 -6.61 -20.87
C ALA A 202 4.67 -5.62 -21.97
N VAL A 203 4.06 -4.44 -22.10
CA VAL A 203 4.21 -3.59 -23.30
C VAL A 203 5.30 -2.51 -23.16
N ASP A 204 6.08 -2.51 -22.08
CA ASP A 204 6.90 -1.35 -21.73
C ASP A 204 8.15 -1.09 -22.60
N ASN A 205 8.34 -1.80 -23.74
CA ASN A 205 9.18 -1.38 -24.91
C ASN A 205 9.43 -2.48 -25.98
N GLY A 206 8.71 -3.61 -25.98
CA GLY A 206 8.98 -4.72 -26.90
C GLY A 206 8.32 -4.58 -28.28
N ASP A 207 9.12 -4.48 -29.35
CA ASP A 207 8.64 -4.66 -30.73
C ASP A 207 8.16 -6.11 -30.94
N ILE A 208 7.00 -6.31 -31.56
CA ILE A 208 6.57 -7.63 -32.03
C ILE A 208 7.16 -7.86 -33.42
N ARG A 209 7.87 -8.97 -33.61
CA ARG A 209 8.56 -9.29 -34.87
C ARG A 209 7.93 -10.51 -35.53
N LEU A 210 7.71 -10.43 -36.84
CA LEU A 210 7.26 -11.56 -37.64
C LEU A 210 8.41 -12.05 -38.52
N PHE A 211 8.76 -13.32 -38.39
CA PHE A 211 9.82 -13.99 -39.14
C PHE A 211 9.23 -14.95 -40.16
N ASN A 212 9.83 -15.04 -41.34
CA ASN A 212 9.58 -16.16 -42.25
C ASN A 212 10.37 -17.41 -41.80
N THR A 213 10.21 -18.54 -42.50
CA THR A 213 10.90 -19.81 -42.20
C THR A 213 12.43 -19.75 -42.38
N THR A 214 12.96 -18.71 -43.04
CA THR A 214 14.40 -18.51 -43.18
C THR A 214 14.98 -17.63 -42.07
N GLY A 215 14.18 -17.23 -41.08
CA GLY A 215 14.61 -16.35 -39.98
C GLY A 215 14.73 -14.86 -40.36
N LYS A 216 14.22 -14.44 -41.52
CA LYS A 216 14.20 -13.03 -41.92
C LYS A 216 12.98 -12.35 -41.30
N VAL A 217 13.19 -11.20 -40.65
CA VAL A 217 12.10 -10.32 -40.20
C VAL A 217 11.38 -9.76 -41.43
N VAL A 218 10.09 -10.06 -41.55
CA VAL A 218 9.21 -9.59 -42.64
C VAL A 218 8.29 -8.45 -42.20
N LYS A 219 8.05 -8.30 -40.89
CA LYS A 219 7.23 -7.22 -40.34
C LYS A 219 7.62 -6.95 -38.89
N THR A 220 7.67 -5.67 -38.52
CA THR A 220 7.81 -5.22 -37.13
C THR A 220 6.56 -4.45 -36.75
N ILE A 221 5.97 -4.78 -35.61
CA ILE A 221 4.74 -4.17 -35.11
C ILE A 221 5.08 -3.51 -33.78
N GLN A 222 4.86 -2.21 -33.72
CA GLN A 222 5.03 -1.43 -32.51
C GLN A 222 3.67 -1.30 -31.82
N PRO A 223 3.49 -1.87 -30.62
CA PRO A 223 2.29 -1.66 -29.83
C PRO A 223 2.05 -0.16 -29.61
N LYS A 224 0.90 0.37 -30.05
CA LYS A 224 0.51 1.76 -29.79
C LYS A 224 -0.48 1.81 -28.62
N ASN A 225 -0.07 2.47 -27.54
CA ASN A 225 -0.83 2.63 -26.29
C ASN A 225 -1.18 1.30 -25.60
N LEU A 226 -1.69 1.37 -24.36
CA LEU A 226 -2.06 0.27 -23.45
C LEU A 226 -3.08 -0.75 -23.98
N ASN A 227 -3.31 -0.81 -25.30
CA ASN A 227 -4.27 -1.70 -25.92
C ASN A 227 -3.57 -3.02 -26.28
N TYR A 228 -3.89 -4.11 -25.57
CA TYR A 228 -3.23 -5.41 -25.73
C TYR A 228 -3.76 -6.24 -26.91
N ARG A 229 -4.48 -5.62 -27.85
CA ARG A 229 -5.12 -6.26 -28.99
C ARG A 229 -4.92 -5.45 -30.27
N PHE A 230 -4.29 -6.05 -31.28
CA PHE A 230 -3.93 -5.39 -32.53
C PHE A 230 -4.39 -6.17 -33.75
N THR A 231 -5.03 -5.52 -34.71
CA THR A 231 -5.38 -6.14 -35.99
C THR A 231 -4.36 -5.75 -37.05
N ILE A 232 -3.74 -6.77 -37.66
CA ILE A 232 -2.66 -6.64 -38.63
C ILE A 232 -3.16 -7.07 -39.99
N GLN A 233 -2.89 -6.24 -41.02
CA GLN A 233 -3.08 -6.61 -42.41
C GLN A 233 -1.94 -7.55 -42.87
N SER A 234 -2.31 -8.67 -43.47
CA SER A 234 -1.40 -9.73 -43.96
C SER A 234 -1.42 -9.88 -45.49
N ASN A 235 -2.04 -8.97 -46.23
CA ASN A 235 -2.10 -9.01 -47.70
C ASN A 235 -0.71 -8.96 -48.36
N GLU A 236 0.25 -8.33 -47.68
CA GLU A 236 1.65 -8.19 -48.13
C GLU A 236 2.50 -9.44 -47.83
N LEU A 237 1.97 -10.39 -47.05
CA LEU A 237 2.66 -11.62 -46.72
C LEU A 237 2.31 -12.70 -47.74
N SER A 238 3.34 -13.37 -48.28
CA SER A 238 3.15 -14.57 -49.09
C SER A 238 2.52 -15.70 -48.28
N SER A 239 1.84 -16.62 -48.96
CA SER A 239 1.35 -17.85 -48.32
C SER A 239 2.50 -18.64 -47.71
N GLY A 240 2.35 -19.10 -46.48
CA GLY A 240 3.41 -19.80 -45.75
C GLY A 240 3.28 -19.76 -44.23
N VAL A 241 4.31 -20.31 -43.59
CA VAL A 241 4.43 -20.32 -42.12
C VAL A 241 5.31 -19.18 -41.68
N TYR A 242 4.85 -18.47 -40.65
CA TYR A 242 5.57 -17.38 -40.00
C TYR A 242 5.69 -17.66 -38.50
N ILE A 243 6.76 -17.15 -37.90
CA ILE A 243 6.95 -17.15 -36.45
C ILE A 243 6.79 -15.72 -35.96
N LEU A 244 5.80 -15.50 -35.09
CA LEU A 244 5.61 -14.25 -34.38
C LEU A 244 6.38 -14.34 -33.07
N GLU A 245 7.17 -13.32 -32.77
CA GLU A 245 8.02 -13.24 -31.60
C GLU A 245 7.68 -11.99 -30.79
N TYR A 246 7.57 -12.17 -29.47
CA TYR A 246 7.28 -11.09 -28.55
C TYR A 246 8.17 -11.19 -27.31
N GLN A 247 8.89 -10.10 -27.00
CA GLN A 247 9.72 -10.00 -25.81
C GLN A 247 8.89 -9.49 -24.63
N THR A 248 8.82 -10.27 -23.56
CA THR A 248 8.26 -9.89 -22.25
C THR A 248 9.39 -9.57 -21.27
N SER A 249 9.03 -9.04 -20.09
CA SER A 249 9.94 -8.91 -18.95
C SER A 249 10.47 -10.25 -18.43
N ASN A 250 9.78 -11.35 -18.74
CA ASN A 250 10.07 -12.69 -18.24
C ASN A 250 10.72 -13.62 -19.29
N GLY A 251 10.80 -13.21 -20.56
CA GLY A 251 11.36 -14.04 -21.64
C GLY A 251 10.78 -13.73 -23.03
N VAL A 252 11.13 -14.56 -24.01
CA VAL A 252 10.64 -14.46 -25.40
C VAL A 252 9.50 -15.46 -25.61
N GLU A 253 8.37 -14.96 -26.09
CA GLU A 253 7.22 -15.77 -26.49
C GLU A 253 7.20 -15.93 -28.02
N HIS A 254 6.89 -17.14 -28.49
CA HIS A 254 6.80 -17.46 -29.91
C HIS A 254 5.43 -18.05 -30.26
N LEU A 255 4.87 -17.61 -31.38
CA LEU A 255 3.62 -18.15 -31.92
C LEU A 255 3.76 -18.45 -33.41
N LYS A 256 3.38 -19.67 -33.81
CA LYS A 256 3.28 -20.05 -35.22
C LYS A 256 2.03 -19.42 -35.84
N LEU A 257 2.20 -18.66 -36.91
CA LEU A 257 1.14 -18.11 -37.74
C LEU A 257 1.17 -18.77 -39.12
N VAL A 258 0.00 -19.15 -39.65
CA VAL A 258 -0.15 -19.70 -41.00
C VAL A 258 -0.90 -18.69 -41.86
N LYS A 259 -0.29 -18.26 -42.96
CA LYS A 259 -0.94 -17.46 -44.01
C LYS A 259 -1.30 -18.38 -45.16
N ASN A 260 -2.58 -18.48 -45.50
CA ASN A 260 -3.03 -19.19 -46.70
C ASN A 260 -2.74 -18.39 -47.95
#